data_AF-A0A952K6L5-F1
#
_entry.id   AF-A0A952K6L5-F1
#
_cell.length_a   1.000
_cell.length_b   1.000
_cell.length_c   1.000
_cell.angle_alpha   90.00
_cell.angle_beta   90.00
_cell.angle_gamma   90.00
#
_symmetry.space_group_name_H-M   'P 1'
#
loop_
_entity.id
_entity.type
_entity.pdbx_description
1 polymer ?
#
loop_
_entity_poly.entity_id
_entity_poly.type
_entity_poly.pdbx_seq_one_letter_code
_entity_poly.pdbx_strand_id
1 'polypeptide(L)'
;GYGITPNVAPENLDAAYALLNYYSSPEAELYEAQHWNYQIANEKVLKMATPELIQQASLDAPFHLENAIPASPPANRDAWVAAWTEVKAS
;
A
#
# COMPACT_ATOMS: atom_id res chain seq x y z
N GLY A 1 1.53 0.23 3.40
CA GLY A 1 0.99 -0.36 4.65
C GLY A 1 1.12 0.66 5.75
N TYR A 2 0.15 0.70 6.65
CA TYR A 2 0.15 1.62 7.79
C TYR A 2 0.71 0.92 9.03
N GLY A 3 1.43 1.65 9.89
CA GLY A 3 2.04 1.08 11.08
C GLY A 3 2.25 2.11 12.17
N ILE A 4 2.26 1.65 13.42
CA ILE A 4 2.56 2.47 14.61
C ILE A 4 4.00 2.20 15.01
N THR A 5 4.79 3.24 15.17
CA THR A 5 6.18 3.14 15.65
C THR A 5 6.23 2.56 17.07
N PRO A 6 7.22 1.73 17.42
CA PRO A 6 7.36 1.20 18.77
C PRO A 6 7.58 2.28 19.84
N ASN A 7 7.99 3.50 19.45
CA ASN A 7 8.27 4.62 20.35
C ASN A 7 7.13 5.66 20.41
N VAL A 8 5.90 5.27 20.08
CA VAL A 8 4.75 6.17 20.15
C VAL A 8 4.53 6.63 21.59
N ALA A 9 4.30 7.93 21.78
CA ALA A 9 3.97 8.47 23.10
C ALA A 9 2.64 7.84 23.58
N PRO A 10 2.53 7.36 24.83
CA PRO A 10 1.34 6.65 25.30
C PRO A 10 0.03 7.42 25.10
N GLU A 11 0.06 8.75 25.30
CA GLU A 11 -1.07 9.64 25.11
C GLU A 11 -1.58 9.72 23.65
N ASN A 12 -0.76 9.31 22.68
CA ASN A 12 -1.11 9.31 21.26
C ASN A 12 -1.51 7.94 20.73
N LEU A 13 -1.40 6.87 21.53
CA LEU A 13 -1.61 5.50 21.05
C LEU A 13 -3.04 5.28 20.55
N ASP A 14 -4.04 5.73 21.29
CA ASP A 14 -5.45 5.60 20.90
C ASP A 14 -5.74 6.39 19.61
N ALA A 15 -5.20 7.60 19.50
CA ALA A 15 -5.33 8.41 18.29
C ALA A 15 -4.66 7.75 17.08
N ALA A 16 -3.50 7.11 17.26
CA ALA A 16 -2.81 6.37 16.21
C ALA A 16 -3.65 5.18 15.72
N TYR A 17 -4.28 4.42 16.63
CA TYR A 17 -5.20 3.36 16.24
C TYR A 17 -6.47 3.89 15.57
N ALA A 18 -7.03 5.01 16.04
CA ALA A 18 -8.17 5.64 15.39
C ALA A 18 -7.86 6.03 13.94
N LEU A 19 -6.66 6.56 13.69
CA LEU A 19 -6.18 6.90 12.35
C LEU A 19 -6.03 5.66 11.46
N LEU A 20 -5.41 4.59 11.98
CA LEU A 20 -5.30 3.30 11.25
C LEU A 20 -6.68 2.76 10.87
N ASN A 21 -7.61 2.75 11.82
CA ASN A 21 -8.98 2.28 11.58
C ASN A 21 -9.65 3.09 10.47
N TYR A 22 -9.50 4.42 10.48
CA TYR A 22 -10.05 5.28 9.43
C TYR A 22 -9.50 4.93 8.05
N TYR A 23 -8.18 4.89 7.88
CA TYR A 23 -7.58 4.62 6.56
C TYR A 23 -7.78 3.18 6.07
N SER A 24 -8.06 2.23 6.97
CA SER A 24 -8.44 0.86 6.60
C SER A 24 -9.94 0.67 6.34
N SER A 25 -10.74 1.72 6.48
CA SER A 25 -12.19 1.64 6.26
C SER A 25 -12.52 1.52 4.76
N PRO A 26 -13.62 0.83 4.40
CA PRO A 26 -14.06 0.73 3.01
C PRO A 26 -14.29 2.11 2.36
N GLU A 27 -14.78 3.09 3.11
CA GLU A 27 -15.05 4.44 2.62
C GLU A 27 -13.75 5.18 2.26
N ALA A 28 -12.72 5.06 3.11
CA ALA A 28 -11.42 5.65 2.83
C ALA A 28 -10.76 5.00 1.61
N GLU A 29 -10.69 3.66 1.56
CA GLU A 29 -10.08 2.96 0.43
C GLU A 29 -10.86 3.17 -0.89
N LEU A 30 -12.20 3.31 -0.84
CA LEU A 30 -12.99 3.68 -2.01
C LEU A 30 -12.62 5.06 -2.54
N TYR A 31 -12.43 6.04 -1.65
CA TYR A 31 -11.98 7.38 -2.03
C TYR A 31 -10.60 7.31 -2.72
N GLU A 32 -9.66 6.54 -2.17
CA GLU A 32 -8.32 6.35 -2.77
C GLU A 32 -8.41 5.75 -4.18
N ALA A 33 -9.26 4.74 -4.38
CA ALA A 33 -9.49 4.15 -5.70
C ALA A 33 -10.08 5.18 -6.69
N GLN A 34 -11.08 5.96 -6.25
CA GLN A 34 -11.77 6.95 -7.08
C GLN A 34 -10.88 8.12 -7.51
N HIS A 35 -9.99 8.56 -6.64
CA HIS A 35 -9.25 9.81 -6.85
C HIS A 35 -7.79 9.58 -7.23
N TRP A 36 -7.18 8.48 -6.78
CA TRP A 36 -5.74 8.24 -6.94
C TRP A 36 -5.43 6.97 -7.73
N ASN A 37 -6.47 6.23 -8.16
CA ASN A 37 -6.32 4.98 -8.91
C ASN A 37 -5.44 3.94 -8.17
N TYR A 38 -5.53 3.95 -6.84
CA TYR A 38 -4.84 2.97 -6.00
C TYR A 38 -5.63 1.67 -5.96
N GLN A 39 -4.90 0.55 -5.93
CA GLN A 39 -5.51 -0.74 -5.58
C GLN A 39 -5.94 -0.74 -4.12
N ILE A 40 -7.00 -1.48 -3.85
CA ILE A 40 -7.61 -1.63 -2.52
C ILE A 40 -7.18 -2.94 -1.88
N ALA A 41 -7.09 -2.95 -0.55
CA ALA A 41 -6.83 -4.15 0.23
C ALA A 41 -8.11 -4.68 0.91
N ASN A 42 -9.11 -3.81 1.11
CA ASN A 42 -10.35 -4.13 1.77
C ASN A 42 -11.43 -4.57 0.76
N GLU A 43 -11.64 -5.87 0.61
CA GLU A 43 -12.63 -6.46 -0.33
C GLU A 43 -14.06 -5.91 -0.19
N LYS A 44 -14.42 -5.31 0.96
CA LYS A 44 -15.72 -4.66 1.12
C LYS A 44 -15.92 -3.49 0.14
N VAL A 45 -14.84 -2.87 -0.33
CA VAL A 45 -14.88 -1.81 -1.35
C VAL A 45 -15.53 -2.30 -2.65
N LEU A 46 -15.34 -3.58 -3.02
CA LEU A 46 -15.94 -4.15 -4.23
C LEU A 46 -17.48 -4.15 -4.21
N LYS A 47 -18.09 -4.08 -3.02
CA LYS A 47 -19.55 -3.97 -2.84
C LYS A 47 -20.06 -2.54 -2.98
N MET A 48 -19.17 -1.55 -3.00
CA MET A 48 -19.49 -0.12 -3.01
C MET A 48 -19.02 0.56 -4.31
N ALA A 49 -17.97 0.04 -4.94
CA ALA A 49 -17.42 0.55 -6.18
C ALA A 49 -18.36 0.31 -7.37
N THR A 50 -18.32 1.22 -8.36
CA THR A 50 -19.03 1.01 -9.63
C THR A 50 -18.29 -0.01 -10.50
N PRO A 51 -18.97 -0.70 -11.44
CA PRO A 51 -18.30 -1.58 -12.39
C PRO A 51 -17.18 -0.90 -13.17
N GLU A 52 -17.37 0.36 -13.56
CA GLU A 52 -16.37 1.15 -14.27
C GLU A 52 -15.12 1.38 -13.42
N LEU A 53 -15.28 1.69 -12.13
CA LEU A 53 -14.15 1.89 -11.22
C LEU A 53 -13.39 0.57 -10.98
N ILE A 54 -14.12 -0.54 -10.79
CA ILE A 54 -13.52 -1.87 -10.64
C ILE A 54 -12.61 -2.17 -11.83
N GLN A 55 -13.09 -1.91 -13.04
CA GLN A 55 -12.33 -2.12 -14.26
C GLN A 55 -11.13 -1.17 -14.39
N GLN A 56 -11.31 0.13 -14.16
CA GLN A 56 -10.28 1.14 -14.37
C GLN A 56 -9.12 1.02 -13.37
N ALA A 57 -9.45 0.77 -12.09
CA ALA A 57 -8.46 0.63 -11.02
C ALA A 57 -8.04 -0.83 -10.79
N SER A 58 -8.55 -1.78 -11.60
CA SER A 58 -8.24 -3.22 -11.48
C SER A 58 -8.45 -3.73 -10.05
N LEU A 59 -9.58 -3.36 -9.43
CA LEU A 59 -9.86 -3.61 -8.01
C LEU A 59 -10.13 -5.08 -7.70
N ASP A 60 -10.60 -5.84 -8.69
CA ASP A 60 -10.88 -7.28 -8.61
C ASP A 60 -9.79 -8.13 -9.28
N ALA A 61 -8.68 -7.49 -9.71
CA ALA A 61 -7.59 -8.21 -10.34
C ALA A 61 -6.98 -9.23 -9.36
N PRO A 62 -6.75 -10.47 -9.80
CA PRO A 62 -6.15 -11.48 -8.94
C PRO A 62 -4.80 -11.01 -8.42
N PHE A 63 -4.61 -11.11 -7.10
CA PHE A 63 -3.39 -10.69 -6.45
C PHE A 63 -2.29 -11.74 -6.68
N HIS A 64 -1.59 -11.62 -7.81
CA HIS A 64 -0.50 -12.52 -8.20
C HIS A 64 0.79 -12.23 -7.43
N LEU A 65 0.83 -12.66 -6.17
CA LEU A 65 2.03 -12.54 -5.34
C LEU A 65 3.11 -13.60 -5.62
N GLU A 66 2.83 -14.54 -6.51
CA GLU A 66 3.73 -15.64 -6.89
C GLU A 66 5.10 -15.13 -7.35
N ASN A 67 5.11 -13.95 -7.99
CA ASN A 67 6.30 -13.26 -8.49
C ASN A 67 6.54 -11.93 -7.77
N ALA A 68 5.93 -11.71 -6.61
CA ALA A 68 6.17 -10.50 -5.83
C ALA A 68 7.65 -10.43 -5.46
N ILE A 69 8.29 -9.30 -5.76
CA ILE A 69 9.66 -9.05 -5.33
C ILE A 69 9.61 -8.85 -3.81
N PRO A 70 10.25 -9.70 -3.00
CA PRO A 70 10.23 -9.54 -1.57
C PRO A 70 10.82 -8.18 -1.19
N ALA A 71 10.15 -7.49 -0.26
CA ALA A 71 10.64 -6.25 0.34
C ALA A 71 11.78 -6.53 1.33
N SER A 72 12.76 -7.32 0.91
CA SER A 72 14.01 -7.58 1.63
C SER A 72 15.12 -6.75 1.02
N PRO A 73 16.01 -6.17 1.83
CA PRO A 73 17.26 -5.60 1.32
C PRO A 73 17.98 -6.64 0.45
N PRO A 74 18.64 -6.24 -0.65
CA PRO A 74 19.47 -7.16 -1.42
C PRO A 74 20.54 -7.75 -0.51
N ALA A 75 20.87 -9.04 -0.72
CA ALA A 75 21.85 -9.75 0.09
C ALA A 75 23.22 -9.04 0.16
N ASN A 76 23.55 -8.27 -0.88
CA ASN A 76 24.70 -7.36 -0.89
C ASN A 76 24.24 -5.95 -1.27
N ARG A 77 24.01 -5.13 -0.24
CA ARG A 77 23.54 -3.74 -0.39
C ARG A 77 24.55 -2.84 -1.10
N ASP A 78 25.84 -3.02 -0.86
CA ASP A 78 26.87 -2.17 -1.46
C ASP A 78 26.99 -2.41 -2.96
N ALA A 79 26.97 -3.68 -3.39
CA ALA A 79 26.96 -4.03 -4.80
C ALA A 79 25.69 -3.50 -5.51
N TRP A 80 24.53 -3.58 -4.86
CA TRP A 80 23.29 -3.03 -5.39
C TRP A 80 23.36 -1.50 -5.56
N VAL A 81 23.90 -0.78 -4.57
CA VAL A 81 24.07 0.69 -4.64
C VAL A 81 25.05 1.08 -5.75
N ALA A 82 26.15 0.34 -5.92
CA ALA A 82 27.10 0.58 -7.00
C ALA A 82 26.44 0.42 -8.38
N ALA A 83 25.75 -0.70 -8.61
CA ALA A 83 25.04 -0.97 -9.85
C ALA A 83 23.96 0.09 -10.15
N TRP A 84 23.18 0.48 -9.14
CA TRP A 84 22.17 1.52 -9.29
C TRP A 84 22.76 2.90 -9.60
N THR A 85 23.96 3.17 -9.08
CA THR A 85 24.68 4.43 -9.36
C THR A 85 25.13 4.49 -10.81
N GLU A 86 25.61 3.37 -11.37
CA GLU A 86 25.98 3.24 -12.78
C GLU A 86 24.76 3.43 -13.70
N VAL A 87 23.64 2.75 -13.42
CA VAL A 87 22.39 2.87 -14.20
C VAL A 87 21.86 4.31 -14.23
N LYS A 88 22.00 5.07 -13.14
CA LYS A 88 21.54 6.47 -13.10
C LYS A 88 22.45 7.43 -13.85
N ALA A 89 23.70 7.04 -14.14
CA ALA A 89 24.68 7.89 -14.81
C ALA A 89 24.68 7.73 -16.34
N SER A 90 24.03 6.69 -16.87
CA SER A 90 23.80 6.44 -18.31
C SER A 90 22.55 7.15 -18.82
#